data_AF-A0A0D2D3W6-F1
#
_entry.id   AF-A0A0D2D3W6-F1
#
_cell.length_a   1.000
_cell.length_b   1.000
_cell.length_c   1.000
_cell.angle_alpha   90.00
_cell.angle_beta   90.00
_cell.angle_gamma   90.00
#
_symmetry.space_group_name_H-M   'P 1'
#
loop_
_entity.id
_entity.type
_entity.pdbx_description
1 polymer ?
#
loop_
_entity_poly.entity_id
_entity_poly.type
_entity_poly.pdbx_seq_one_letter_code
_entity_poly.pdbx_strand_id
1 'polypeptide(L)'
;MAQALRLGKEYHGRQTPLERETRRRIMWTCFIVDRLLALVSSRRYAIPRDSLTIQLPCPEDAFLFEEAMPGPTLHDFSAEVGTRNLLAQTVKSIEAWGEMAHHFATGTRLTSVTSALDRENEFYQSEQLTKGLIMALPRRLKWSLQNYATHRALGVGCLFATHLFILNQAACLAHQDYLPQIGQDSLLRVAEEPTAHQASAMPSTRLSQTDEYMISTCLFHAEEIRSIAIHMFGGDQVDRAYMRTPFCGVALVTAAGIFLWHAYFAEEQLAEFPDNGLQIPSSKMKVQQIAQMIDLWKDDWKIAQTWCETIELLNLVYAAAYKKPEIEFEHVNLATRDSSARRPHSEEPL
;
A
#
# COMPACT_ATOMS: atom_id res chain seq x y z
N MET A 1 -17.61 -13.33 17.05
CA MET A 1 -17.06 -13.40 18.43
C MET A 1 -16.75 -12.02 19.01
N ALA A 2 -15.99 -11.14 18.35
CA ALA A 2 -15.68 -9.79 18.86
C ALA A 2 -16.92 -8.93 19.23
N GLN A 3 -17.96 -8.96 18.39
CA GLN A 3 -19.25 -8.30 18.66
C GLN A 3 -19.97 -8.90 19.88
N ALA A 4 -19.97 -10.23 20.02
CA ALA A 4 -20.58 -10.91 21.17
C ALA A 4 -19.88 -10.54 22.49
N LEU A 5 -18.56 -10.38 22.46
CA LEU A 5 -17.75 -9.90 23.59
C LEU A 5 -17.79 -8.36 23.78
N ARG A 6 -18.54 -7.66 22.91
CA ARG A 6 -18.71 -6.20 22.89
C ARG A 6 -17.38 -5.44 22.93
N LEU A 7 -16.37 -5.94 22.21
CA LEU A 7 -15.03 -5.34 22.19
C LEU A 7 -15.00 -3.94 21.54
N GLY A 8 -16.03 -3.56 20.78
CA GLY A 8 -16.09 -2.27 20.10
C GLY A 8 -16.41 -1.06 20.97
N LYS A 9 -16.67 -1.23 22.28
CA LYS A 9 -16.92 -0.10 23.20
C LYS A 9 -16.28 -0.29 24.58
N GLU A 10 -16.05 0.83 25.26
CA GLU A 10 -15.57 0.90 26.64
C GLU A 10 -16.77 0.84 27.60
N TYR A 11 -16.86 -0.20 28.44
CA TYR A 11 -18.03 -0.40 29.31
C TYR A 11 -17.69 -0.58 30.79
N HIS A 12 -16.44 -0.85 31.15
CA HIS A 12 -16.14 -1.41 32.46
C HIS A 12 -14.95 -0.71 33.15
N GLY A 13 -15.25 0.09 34.18
CA GLY A 13 -14.24 0.57 35.13
C GLY A 13 -13.73 -0.50 36.10
N ARG A 14 -14.22 -1.75 36.00
CA ARG A 14 -13.79 -2.89 36.83
C ARG A 14 -12.59 -3.65 36.27
N GLN A 15 -12.19 -3.36 35.03
CA GLN A 15 -11.06 -4.01 34.38
C GLN A 15 -9.76 -3.28 34.74
N THR A 16 -8.70 -4.05 34.91
CA THR A 16 -7.34 -3.49 35.06
C THR A 16 -6.93 -2.73 33.79
N PRO A 17 -5.99 -1.78 33.87
CA PRO A 17 -5.46 -1.09 32.69
C PRO A 17 -4.98 -2.07 31.60
N LEU A 18 -4.28 -3.14 32.00
CA LEU A 18 -3.79 -4.19 31.10
C LEU A 18 -4.92 -4.90 30.35
N GLU A 19 -5.99 -5.30 31.05
CA GLU A 19 -7.14 -5.98 30.44
C GLU A 19 -7.87 -5.07 29.45
N ARG A 20 -8.02 -3.79 29.79
CA ARG A 20 -8.66 -2.80 28.91
C ARG A 20 -7.87 -2.61 27.64
N GLU A 21 -6.56 -2.40 27.76
CA GLU A 21 -5.68 -2.21 26.60
C GLU A 21 -5.58 -3.47 25.73
N THR A 22 -5.53 -4.65 26.35
CA THR A 22 -5.57 -5.93 25.64
C THR A 22 -6.84 -6.06 24.80
N ARG A 23 -8.01 -5.69 25.35
CA ARG A 23 -9.28 -5.70 24.61
C ARG A 23 -9.28 -4.70 23.46
N ARG A 24 -8.71 -3.50 23.63
CA ARG A 24 -8.53 -2.52 22.55
C ARG A 24 -7.69 -3.10 21.42
N ARG A 25 -6.51 -3.62 21.74
CA ARG A 25 -5.57 -4.20 20.76
C ARG A 25 -6.19 -5.38 20.02
N ILE A 26 -6.96 -6.24 20.68
CA ILE A 26 -7.72 -7.32 20.02
C ILE A 26 -8.74 -6.75 19.03
N MET A 27 -9.55 -5.77 19.45
CA MET A 27 -10.57 -5.17 18.57
C MET A 27 -9.94 -4.49 17.35
N TRP A 28 -8.88 -3.72 17.56
CA TRP A 28 -8.16 -3.05 16.46
C TRP A 28 -7.45 -4.05 15.55
N THR A 29 -6.95 -5.16 16.07
CA THR A 29 -6.43 -6.26 15.24
C THR A 29 -7.53 -6.85 14.36
N CYS A 30 -8.73 -7.10 14.90
CA CYS A 30 -9.86 -7.55 14.09
C CYS A 30 -10.22 -6.54 13.00
N PHE A 31 -10.23 -5.25 13.32
CA PHE A 31 -10.48 -4.16 12.35
C PHE A 31 -9.44 -4.11 11.22
N ILE A 32 -8.17 -4.32 11.55
CA ILE A 32 -7.06 -4.36 10.59
C ILE A 32 -7.19 -5.57 9.65
N VAL A 33 -7.39 -6.76 10.22
CA VAL A 33 -7.53 -8.00 9.46
C VAL A 33 -8.77 -7.96 8.56
N ASP A 34 -9.88 -7.41 9.04
CA ASP A 34 -11.10 -7.26 8.24
C ASP A 34 -10.88 -6.44 6.96
N ARG A 35 -10.11 -5.35 7.04
CA ARG A 35 -9.77 -4.51 5.86
C ARG A 35 -8.80 -5.21 4.92
N LEU A 36 -7.79 -5.89 5.46
CA LEU A 36 -6.89 -6.71 4.63
C LEU A 36 -7.67 -7.78 3.86
N LEU A 37 -8.58 -8.48 4.54
CA LEU A 37 -9.42 -9.51 3.92
C LEU A 37 -10.39 -8.90 2.89
N ALA A 38 -10.93 -7.71 3.17
CA ALA A 38 -11.80 -7.00 2.25
C ALA A 38 -11.11 -6.74 0.90
N LEU A 39 -9.86 -6.26 0.92
CA LEU A 39 -9.06 -6.03 -0.30
C LEU A 39 -8.83 -7.34 -1.08
N VAL A 40 -8.29 -8.38 -0.43
CA VAL A 40 -7.89 -9.62 -1.13
C VAL A 40 -9.07 -10.47 -1.62
N SER A 41 -10.27 -10.24 -1.09
CA SER A 41 -11.49 -10.96 -1.51
C SER A 41 -12.50 -10.08 -2.25
N SER A 42 -12.10 -8.86 -2.62
CA SER A 42 -12.93 -7.87 -3.31
C SER A 42 -14.33 -7.72 -2.69
N ARG A 43 -14.41 -7.70 -1.36
CA ARG A 43 -15.67 -7.60 -0.61
C ARG A 43 -15.66 -6.37 0.28
N ARG A 44 -16.85 -5.92 0.69
CA ARG A 44 -16.94 -4.87 1.72
C ARG A 44 -16.44 -5.38 3.07
N TYR A 45 -15.70 -4.55 3.79
CA TYR A 45 -15.28 -4.83 5.17
C TYR A 45 -16.52 -4.99 6.08
N ALA A 46 -16.44 -5.88 7.07
CA ALA A 46 -17.55 -6.24 7.95
C ALA A 46 -17.67 -5.35 9.20
N ILE A 47 -16.59 -4.66 9.59
CA ILE A 47 -16.51 -3.82 10.79
C ILE A 47 -16.54 -2.34 10.35
N PRO A 48 -17.73 -1.71 10.31
CA PRO A 48 -17.84 -0.31 9.93
C PRO A 48 -17.24 0.59 11.01
N ARG A 49 -16.61 1.67 10.56
CA ARG A 49 -16.01 2.70 11.42
C ARG A 49 -16.97 3.14 12.53
N ASP A 50 -18.20 3.51 12.17
CA ASP A 50 -19.18 4.13 13.09
C ASP A 50 -19.67 3.17 14.18
N SER A 51 -19.39 1.87 14.06
CA SER A 51 -19.68 0.90 15.13
C SER A 51 -18.65 0.91 16.27
N LEU A 52 -17.52 1.59 16.09
CA LEU A 52 -16.38 1.58 17.00
C LEU A 52 -16.31 2.86 17.82
N THR A 53 -16.62 2.73 19.11
CA THR A 53 -16.47 3.81 20.09
C THR A 53 -15.40 3.48 21.14
N ILE A 54 -14.56 2.47 20.86
CA ILE A 54 -13.43 2.09 21.69
C ILE A 54 -12.24 3.03 21.42
N GLN A 55 -11.41 3.25 22.44
CA GLN A 55 -10.21 4.06 22.32
C GLN A 55 -9.16 3.37 21.45
N LEU A 56 -8.38 4.18 20.74
CA LEU A 56 -7.20 3.70 20.01
C LEU A 56 -6.17 3.10 20.98
N PRO A 57 -5.35 2.14 20.53
CA PRO A 57 -4.34 1.51 21.38
C PRO A 57 -3.38 2.56 21.95
N CYS A 58 -2.93 2.38 23.19
CA CYS A 58 -1.90 3.23 23.77
C CYS A 58 -0.49 2.88 23.23
N PRO A 59 0.50 3.77 23.42
CA PRO A 59 1.91 3.48 23.16
C PRO A 59 2.41 2.22 23.88
N GLU A 60 3.47 1.60 23.36
CA GLU A 60 3.96 0.31 23.85
C GLU A 60 4.49 0.36 25.29
N ASP A 61 5.17 1.44 25.65
CA ASP A 61 5.64 1.70 27.01
C ASP A 61 4.48 1.75 28.01
N ALA A 62 3.43 2.52 27.71
CA ALA A 62 2.24 2.58 28.56
C ALA A 62 1.56 1.21 28.72
N PHE A 63 1.55 0.38 27.68
CA PHE A 63 1.01 -0.97 27.76
C PHE A 63 1.87 -1.87 28.65
N LEU A 64 3.20 -1.85 28.47
CA LEU A 64 4.15 -2.68 29.20
C LEU A 64 4.21 -2.34 30.70
N PHE A 65 4.05 -1.06 31.06
CA PHE A 65 4.01 -0.61 32.45
C PHE A 65 2.59 -0.63 33.06
N GLU A 66 1.60 -1.16 32.33
CA GLU A 66 0.20 -1.23 32.75
C GLU A 66 -0.37 0.14 33.17
N GLU A 67 0.08 1.21 32.51
CA GLU A 67 -0.35 2.56 32.81
C GLU A 67 -1.75 2.82 32.25
N ALA A 68 -2.61 3.40 33.09
CA ALA A 68 -3.94 3.82 32.69
C ALA A 68 -3.87 5.06 31.80
N MET A 69 -3.64 4.85 30.50
CA MET A 69 -3.57 5.90 29.50
C MET A 69 -4.85 5.93 28.65
N PRO A 70 -5.81 6.84 28.94
CA PRO A 70 -6.95 7.03 28.06
C PRO A 70 -6.49 7.70 26.74
N GLY A 71 -6.82 7.08 25.62
CA GLY A 71 -6.57 7.60 24.27
C GLY A 71 -7.84 8.12 23.60
N PRO A 72 -7.72 8.85 22.48
CA PRO A 72 -8.90 9.24 21.71
C PRO A 72 -9.52 8.03 21.02
N THR A 73 -10.78 8.20 20.59
CA THR A 73 -11.39 7.26 19.63
C THR A 73 -10.90 7.57 18.21
N LEU A 74 -11.26 6.72 17.25
CA LEU A 74 -10.99 6.98 15.84
C LEU A 74 -11.75 8.21 15.29
N HIS A 75 -12.88 8.57 15.93
CA HIS A 75 -13.65 9.76 15.61
C HIS A 75 -12.98 11.04 16.13
N ASP A 76 -12.33 10.97 17.29
CA ASP A 76 -11.71 12.11 17.98
C ASP A 76 -10.20 12.23 17.69
N PHE A 77 -9.69 11.49 16.71
CA PHE A 77 -8.26 11.45 16.43
C PHE A 77 -7.75 12.79 15.89
N SER A 78 -6.68 13.31 16.50
CA SER A 78 -5.97 14.51 16.04
C SER A 78 -4.51 14.21 15.67
N ALA A 79 -3.92 15.07 14.84
CA ALA A 79 -2.52 14.94 14.42
C ALA A 79 -1.52 15.00 15.61
N GLU A 80 -1.87 15.71 16.68
CA GLU A 80 -1.05 15.79 17.90
C GLU A 80 -0.95 14.44 18.61
N VAL A 81 -2.05 13.70 18.68
CA VAL A 81 -2.08 12.33 19.23
C VAL A 81 -1.23 11.41 18.37
N GLY A 82 -1.41 11.48 17.04
CA GLY A 82 -0.61 10.73 16.08
C GLY A 82 0.90 10.98 16.19
N THR A 83 1.28 12.19 16.59
CA THR A 83 2.69 12.56 16.81
C THR A 83 3.33 11.79 17.94
N ARG A 84 2.58 11.32 18.94
CA ARG A 84 3.14 10.59 20.10
C ARG A 84 2.90 9.09 20.03
N ASN A 85 1.89 8.66 19.29
CA ASN A 85 1.47 7.28 19.23
C ASN A 85 1.40 6.76 17.79
N LEU A 86 2.49 6.10 17.37
CA LEU A 86 2.60 5.53 16.02
C LEU A 86 1.58 4.40 15.78
N LEU A 87 1.22 3.63 16.81
CA LEU A 87 0.24 2.55 16.68
C LEU A 87 -1.16 3.13 16.39
N ALA A 88 -1.58 4.15 17.14
CA ALA A 88 -2.84 4.86 16.88
C ALA A 88 -2.84 5.54 15.49
N GLN A 89 -1.73 6.18 15.10
CA GLN A 89 -1.57 6.74 13.75
C GLN A 89 -1.68 5.66 12.67
N THR A 90 -1.13 4.46 12.90
CA THR A 90 -1.20 3.34 11.96
C THR A 90 -2.64 2.86 11.79
N VAL A 91 -3.40 2.73 12.89
CA VAL A 91 -4.84 2.40 12.82
C VAL A 91 -5.62 3.47 12.02
N LYS A 92 -5.32 4.75 12.23
CA LYS A 92 -5.93 5.85 11.45
C LYS A 92 -5.59 5.76 9.96
N SER A 93 -4.37 5.32 9.63
CA SER A 93 -3.94 5.13 8.24
C SER A 93 -4.64 3.95 7.59
N ILE A 94 -4.88 2.88 8.35
CA ILE A 94 -5.60 1.70 7.91
C ILE A 94 -7.09 2.00 7.67
N GLU A 95 -7.68 2.94 8.41
CA GLU A 95 -9.02 3.44 8.11
C GLU A 95 -9.08 4.07 6.72
N ALA A 96 -8.23 5.06 6.44
CA ALA A 96 -8.19 5.74 5.14
C ALA A 96 -7.84 4.76 4.00
N TRP A 97 -6.86 3.88 4.22
CA TRP A 97 -6.50 2.82 3.31
C TRP A 97 -7.67 1.88 3.01
N GLY A 98 -8.48 1.53 4.01
CA GLY A 98 -9.64 0.66 3.85
C GLY A 98 -10.73 1.26 2.96
N GLU A 99 -10.94 2.58 3.02
CA GLU A 99 -11.87 3.27 2.10
C GLU A 99 -11.33 3.26 0.67
N MET A 100 -10.05 3.54 0.47
CA MET A 100 -9.41 3.48 -0.85
C MET A 100 -9.40 2.05 -1.41
N ALA A 101 -9.20 1.04 -0.56
CA ALA A 101 -9.30 -0.36 -0.95
C ALA A 101 -10.74 -0.75 -1.33
N HIS A 102 -11.76 -0.19 -0.66
CA HIS A 102 -13.16 -0.43 -1.00
C HIS A 102 -13.48 0.12 -2.39
N HIS A 103 -13.08 1.37 -2.66
CA HIS A 103 -13.18 2.02 -3.95
C HIS A 103 -12.59 1.18 -5.08
N PHE A 104 -11.34 0.74 -4.90
CA PHE A 104 -10.65 -0.14 -5.85
C PHE A 104 -11.40 -1.47 -6.07
N ALA A 105 -11.86 -2.13 -5.00
CA ALA A 105 -12.59 -3.39 -5.11
C ALA A 105 -13.93 -3.26 -5.85
N THR A 106 -14.57 -2.09 -5.79
CA THR A 106 -15.84 -1.82 -6.48
C THR A 106 -15.68 -1.27 -7.90
N GLY A 107 -14.49 -0.81 -8.28
CA GLY A 107 -14.20 -0.27 -9.62
C GLY A 107 -14.72 1.16 -9.83
N THR A 108 -14.06 2.15 -9.23
CA THR A 108 -14.58 3.54 -9.12
C THR A 108 -14.88 4.19 -10.47
N ARG A 109 -14.05 3.95 -11.48
CA ARG A 109 -14.24 4.53 -12.82
C ARG A 109 -15.46 3.95 -13.55
N LEU A 110 -15.79 2.69 -13.30
CA LEU A 110 -16.89 1.98 -13.97
C LEU A 110 -18.25 2.23 -13.31
N THR A 111 -18.25 2.46 -11.99
CA THR A 111 -19.49 2.60 -11.21
C THR A 111 -19.90 4.05 -10.99
N SER A 112 -19.00 5.02 -11.21
CA SER A 112 -19.28 6.42 -10.93
C SER A 112 -20.00 7.10 -12.09
N VAL A 113 -21.07 7.84 -11.75
CA VAL A 113 -21.82 8.70 -12.68
C VAL A 113 -21.21 10.10 -12.76
N THR A 114 -20.37 10.47 -11.80
CA THR A 114 -19.77 11.81 -11.68
C THR A 114 -18.27 11.78 -11.95
N SER A 115 -17.70 12.92 -12.32
CA SER A 115 -16.25 13.04 -12.53
C SER A 115 -15.49 12.70 -11.25
N ALA A 116 -14.31 12.06 -11.38
CA ALA A 116 -13.44 11.74 -10.25
C ALA A 116 -12.90 12.99 -9.51
N LEU A 117 -12.98 14.16 -10.14
CA LEU A 117 -12.58 15.44 -9.56
C LEU A 117 -13.76 16.20 -8.91
N ASP A 118 -14.97 15.64 -8.97
CA ASP A 118 -16.15 16.25 -8.37
C ASP A 118 -16.14 16.07 -6.85
N ARG A 119 -16.52 17.13 -6.11
CA ARG A 119 -16.55 17.13 -4.65
C ARG A 119 -17.59 16.20 -4.06
N GLU A 120 -18.66 15.95 -4.80
CA GLU A 120 -19.72 15.02 -4.40
C GLU A 120 -19.35 13.55 -4.68
N ASN A 121 -18.25 13.29 -5.38
CA ASN A 121 -17.78 11.93 -5.65
C ASN A 121 -17.18 11.30 -4.37
N GLU A 122 -17.67 10.12 -4.00
CA GLU A 122 -17.19 9.39 -2.82
C GLU A 122 -15.69 9.05 -2.90
N PHE A 123 -15.18 8.75 -4.11
CA PHE A 123 -13.75 8.55 -4.35
C PHE A 123 -12.97 9.83 -4.06
N TYR A 124 -13.43 10.98 -4.58
CA TYR A 124 -12.78 12.27 -4.34
C TYR A 124 -12.72 12.58 -2.85
N GLN A 125 -13.81 12.40 -2.11
CA GLN A 125 -13.85 12.64 -0.66
C GLN A 125 -12.85 11.75 0.08
N SER A 126 -12.78 10.47 -0.27
CA SER A 126 -11.86 9.50 0.33
C SER A 126 -10.40 9.82 0.00
N GLU A 127 -10.15 10.28 -1.23
CA GLU A 127 -8.85 10.77 -1.67
C GLU A 127 -8.43 12.01 -0.87
N GLN A 128 -9.30 13.00 -0.69
CA GLN A 128 -8.99 14.21 0.08
C GLN A 128 -8.68 13.89 1.54
N LEU A 129 -9.40 12.94 2.15
CA LEU A 129 -9.10 12.47 3.51
C LEU A 129 -7.71 11.82 3.59
N THR A 130 -7.37 10.97 2.61
CA THR A 130 -6.05 10.32 2.54
C THR A 130 -4.92 11.33 2.33
N LYS A 131 -5.09 12.28 1.40
CA LYS A 131 -4.15 13.39 1.18
C LYS A 131 -3.98 14.25 2.43
N GLY A 132 -5.08 14.62 3.07
CA GLY A 132 -5.08 15.40 4.30
C GLY A 132 -4.29 14.71 5.41
N LEU A 133 -4.45 13.38 5.55
CA LEU A 133 -3.70 12.57 6.50
C LEU A 133 -2.19 12.57 6.21
N ILE A 134 -1.79 12.40 4.94
CA ILE A 134 -0.38 12.41 4.52
C ILE A 134 0.24 13.79 4.71
N MET A 135 -0.47 14.86 4.35
CA MET A 135 0.01 16.25 4.51
C MET A 135 0.17 16.65 5.98
N ALA A 136 -0.77 16.21 6.83
CA ALA A 136 -0.74 16.46 8.27
C ALA A 136 0.29 15.59 9.02
N LEU A 137 1.02 14.71 8.33
CA LEU A 137 1.93 13.78 8.96
C LEU A 137 3.10 14.54 9.66
N PRO A 138 3.35 14.30 10.96
CA PRO A 138 4.44 14.93 11.70
C PRO A 138 5.80 14.63 11.07
N ARG A 139 6.77 15.55 11.19
CA ARG A 139 8.11 15.40 10.58
C ARG A 139 8.80 14.08 10.95
N ARG A 140 8.65 13.61 12.20
CA ARG A 140 9.21 12.33 12.68
C ARG A 140 8.59 11.09 12.04
N LEU A 141 7.40 11.22 11.44
CA LEU A 141 6.67 10.14 10.80
C LEU A 141 6.80 10.16 9.27
N LYS A 142 7.45 11.17 8.70
CA LYS A 142 7.78 11.19 7.26
C LYS A 142 8.96 10.27 6.98
N TRP A 143 9.01 9.70 5.78
CA TRP A 143 10.17 8.92 5.36
C TRP A 143 11.43 9.78 5.35
N SER A 144 12.48 9.27 5.99
CA SER A 144 13.88 9.71 5.82
C SER A 144 14.78 8.65 6.45
N LEU A 145 16.02 8.55 5.99
CA LEU A 145 17.00 7.62 6.55
C LEU A 145 17.20 7.86 8.06
N GLN A 146 17.21 9.14 8.47
CA GLN A 146 17.33 9.53 9.87
C GLN A 146 16.12 9.08 10.70
N ASN A 147 14.90 9.31 10.21
CA ASN A 147 13.69 8.89 10.92
C ASN A 147 13.62 7.37 11.03
N TYR A 148 13.92 6.65 9.93
CA TYR A 148 13.95 5.19 9.93
C TYR A 148 14.96 4.64 10.94
N ALA A 149 16.21 5.12 10.93
CA ALA A 149 17.24 4.73 11.89
C ALA A 149 16.81 5.01 13.34
N THR A 150 16.14 6.14 13.58
CA THR A 150 15.63 6.51 14.91
C THR A 150 14.52 5.55 15.37
N HIS A 151 13.51 5.28 14.53
CA HIS A 151 12.43 4.33 14.86
C HIS A 151 12.95 2.91 15.02
N ARG A 152 13.96 2.52 14.25
CA ARG A 152 14.67 1.24 14.39
C ARG A 152 15.37 1.14 15.75
N ALA A 153 16.10 2.18 16.16
CA ALA A 153 16.75 2.24 17.48
C ALA A 153 15.74 2.21 18.64
N LEU A 154 14.53 2.75 18.43
CA LEU A 154 13.41 2.68 19.37
C LEU A 154 12.65 1.34 19.34
N GLY A 155 13.04 0.39 18.50
CA GLY A 155 12.38 -0.92 18.39
C GLY A 155 11.05 -0.94 17.64
N VAL A 156 10.64 0.18 17.03
CA VAL A 156 9.36 0.34 16.29
C VAL A 156 9.55 0.48 14.78
N GLY A 157 10.72 0.11 14.26
CA GLY A 157 11.07 0.24 12.84
C GLY A 157 10.12 -0.51 11.90
N CYS A 158 9.67 -1.71 12.28
CA CYS A 158 8.69 -2.49 11.51
C CYS A 158 7.35 -1.77 11.36
N LEU A 159 6.82 -1.26 12.48
CA LEU A 159 5.56 -0.52 12.50
C LEU A 159 5.66 0.78 11.70
N PHE A 160 6.78 1.49 11.81
CA PHE A 160 7.05 2.72 11.06
C PHE A 160 7.09 2.48 9.56
N ALA A 161 7.83 1.46 9.11
CA ALA A 161 7.86 1.08 7.70
C ALA A 161 6.47 0.68 7.20
N THR A 162 5.78 -0.21 7.94
CA THR A 162 4.43 -0.68 7.59
C THR A 162 3.44 0.49 7.46
N HIS A 163 3.49 1.45 8.37
CA HIS A 163 2.67 2.66 8.31
C HIS A 163 2.89 3.46 7.01
N LEU A 164 4.14 3.61 6.57
CA LEU A 164 4.46 4.30 5.33
C LEU A 164 4.03 3.53 4.09
N PHE A 165 4.16 2.21 4.08
CA PHE A 165 3.61 1.37 3.00
C PHE A 165 2.09 1.52 2.89
N ILE A 166 1.38 1.49 4.03
CA ILE A 166 -0.08 1.68 4.08
C ILE A 166 -0.47 3.05 3.50
N LEU A 167 0.19 4.13 3.92
CA LEU A 167 -0.14 5.48 3.44
C LEU A 167 0.12 5.64 1.94
N ASN A 168 1.28 5.21 1.45
CA ASN A 168 1.60 5.34 0.04
C ASN A 168 0.69 4.46 -0.82
N GLN A 169 0.38 3.24 -0.37
CA GLN A 169 -0.54 2.37 -1.10
C GLN A 169 -1.96 2.96 -1.11
N ALA A 170 -2.45 3.50 0.02
CA ALA A 170 -3.75 4.16 0.07
C ALA A 170 -3.87 5.29 -0.97
N ALA A 171 -2.78 6.02 -1.18
CA ALA A 171 -2.74 7.16 -2.07
C ALA A 171 -2.62 6.82 -3.56
N CYS A 172 -2.37 5.57 -3.93
CA CYS A 172 -2.31 5.15 -5.34
C CYS A 172 -3.21 3.98 -5.70
N LEU A 173 -3.78 3.24 -4.74
CA LEU A 173 -4.50 1.99 -5.00
C LEU A 173 -5.71 2.18 -5.92
N ALA A 174 -6.70 3.00 -5.52
CA ALA A 174 -7.89 3.22 -6.35
C ALA A 174 -7.64 4.15 -7.55
N HIS A 175 -6.54 4.91 -7.57
CA HIS A 175 -6.13 5.71 -8.72
C HIS A 175 -5.78 4.84 -9.93
N GLN A 176 -5.44 3.55 -9.72
CA GLN A 176 -5.14 2.60 -10.78
C GLN A 176 -6.31 2.41 -11.76
N ASP A 177 -7.56 2.53 -11.29
CA ASP A 177 -8.76 2.40 -12.12
C ASP A 177 -8.87 3.53 -13.15
N TYR A 178 -8.19 4.65 -12.91
CA TYR A 178 -8.15 5.82 -13.79
C TYR A 178 -6.92 5.84 -14.70
N LEU A 179 -6.01 4.87 -14.59
CA LEU A 179 -4.91 4.76 -15.55
C LEU A 179 -5.48 4.40 -16.93
N PRO A 180 -5.07 5.08 -18.01
CA PRO A 180 -5.52 4.77 -19.37
C PRO A 180 -5.23 3.31 -19.76
N GLN A 181 -6.23 2.61 -20.30
CA GLN A 181 -6.10 1.21 -20.76
C GLN A 181 -6.59 1.06 -22.21
N ILE A 182 -6.01 0.11 -22.94
CA ILE A 182 -6.46 -0.22 -24.31
C ILE A 182 -7.92 -0.71 -24.28
N GLY A 183 -8.77 -0.09 -25.10
CA GLY A 183 -10.15 -0.53 -25.32
C GLY A 183 -11.18 -0.07 -24.28
N GLN A 184 -10.75 0.47 -23.14
CA GLN A 184 -11.66 0.96 -22.09
C GLN A 184 -12.35 2.26 -22.50
N ASP A 185 -11.66 3.14 -23.22
CA ASP A 185 -12.25 4.37 -23.78
C ASP A 185 -13.31 4.07 -24.86
N SER A 186 -13.23 2.91 -25.52
CA SER A 186 -14.27 2.45 -26.47
C SER A 186 -15.52 1.91 -25.77
N LEU A 187 -15.39 1.31 -24.59
CA LEU A 187 -16.54 0.81 -23.81
C LEU A 187 -17.26 1.93 -23.06
N LEU A 188 -16.52 2.89 -22.52
CA LEU A 188 -17.08 4.05 -21.80
C LEU A 188 -17.82 5.01 -22.75
N ARG A 189 -17.34 5.17 -23.99
CA ARG A 189 -18.01 6.00 -25.02
C ARG A 189 -19.32 5.42 -25.57
N VAL A 190 -19.62 4.14 -25.31
CA VAL A 190 -20.93 3.56 -25.67
C VAL A 190 -21.99 3.92 -24.63
N ALA A 191 -21.59 4.26 -23.40
CA ALA A 191 -22.50 4.66 -22.33
C ALA A 191 -22.89 6.15 -22.38
N GLU A 192 -22.10 6.99 -23.06
CA GLU A 192 -22.47 8.37 -23.37
C GLU A 192 -23.27 8.37 -24.68
N GLU A 193 -24.57 8.72 -24.64
CA GLU A 193 -25.37 8.85 -25.86
C GLU A 193 -24.69 9.82 -26.84
N PRO A 194 -24.46 9.42 -28.11
CA PRO A 194 -23.76 10.26 -29.06
C PRO A 194 -24.67 11.43 -29.44
N THR A 195 -24.36 12.62 -28.92
CA THR A 195 -24.90 13.85 -29.52
C THR A 195 -24.32 13.98 -30.93
N ALA A 196 -25.19 14.25 -31.91
CA ALA A 196 -24.96 14.16 -33.34
C ALA A 196 -23.87 15.09 -33.92
N HIS A 197 -23.05 15.75 -33.08
CA HIS A 197 -22.00 16.69 -33.48
C HIS A 197 -20.57 16.20 -33.21
N GLN A 198 -20.37 14.99 -32.66
CA GLN A 198 -19.02 14.48 -32.33
C GLN A 198 -18.54 13.33 -33.22
N ALA A 199 -19.26 12.99 -34.29
CA ALA A 199 -18.94 11.86 -35.18
C ALA A 199 -17.71 12.06 -36.11
N SER A 200 -16.92 13.12 -35.95
CA SER A 200 -15.76 13.40 -36.82
C SER A 200 -14.45 13.69 -36.10
N ALA A 201 -14.37 13.55 -34.77
CA ALA A 201 -13.10 13.68 -34.08
C ALA A 201 -12.35 12.32 -34.08
N MET A 202 -11.23 12.28 -34.80
CA MET A 202 -10.16 11.29 -34.58
C MET A 202 -9.93 11.08 -33.08
N PRO A 203 -9.53 9.89 -32.61
CA PRO A 203 -9.20 9.68 -31.20
C PRO A 203 -8.00 10.58 -30.88
N SER A 204 -8.27 11.74 -30.32
CA SER A 204 -7.23 12.69 -29.92
C SER A 204 -6.46 12.03 -28.78
N THR A 205 -5.21 11.68 -29.07
CA THR A 205 -4.16 11.12 -28.21
C THR A 205 -3.74 12.02 -27.04
N ARG A 206 -4.54 13.02 -26.66
CA ARG A 206 -4.23 13.90 -25.53
C ARG A 206 -4.86 13.34 -24.26
N LEU A 207 -4.00 12.98 -23.31
CA LEU A 207 -4.40 12.68 -21.94
C LEU A 207 -5.24 13.85 -21.40
N SER A 208 -6.32 13.56 -20.68
CA SER A 208 -7.06 14.60 -19.98
C SER A 208 -6.24 15.10 -18.79
N GLN A 209 -6.55 16.30 -18.30
CA GLN A 209 -5.94 16.83 -17.08
C GLN A 209 -6.16 15.90 -15.87
N THR A 210 -7.29 15.19 -15.83
CA THR A 210 -7.57 14.16 -14.82
C THR A 210 -6.61 12.99 -14.96
N ASP A 211 -6.36 12.52 -16.18
CA ASP A 211 -5.45 11.39 -16.41
C ASP A 211 -4.02 11.75 -15.99
N GLU A 212 -3.52 12.94 -16.36
CA GLU A 212 -2.19 13.41 -15.94
C GLU A 212 -2.04 13.46 -14.41
N TYR A 213 -3.06 13.95 -13.72
CA TYR A 213 -3.10 14.00 -12.27
C TYR A 213 -3.10 12.60 -11.63
N MET A 214 -3.90 11.67 -12.15
CA MET A 214 -3.97 10.29 -11.66
C MET A 214 -2.67 9.52 -11.92
N ILE A 215 -2.10 9.67 -13.12
CA ILE A 215 -0.82 9.06 -13.52
C ILE A 215 0.31 9.54 -12.61
N SER A 216 0.45 10.86 -12.44
CA SER A 216 1.51 11.43 -11.60
C SER A 216 1.38 10.99 -10.14
N THR A 217 0.16 10.95 -9.60
CA THR A 217 -0.11 10.46 -8.24
C THR A 217 0.27 8.99 -8.08
N CYS A 218 -0.15 8.12 -9.01
CA CYS A 218 0.19 6.70 -9.01
C CYS A 218 1.71 6.47 -9.03
N LEU A 219 2.40 7.10 -9.99
CA LEU A 219 3.84 6.93 -10.18
C LEU A 219 4.64 7.45 -8.98
N PHE A 220 4.25 8.60 -8.43
CA PHE A 220 4.91 9.18 -7.25
C PHE A 220 4.86 8.22 -6.06
N HIS A 221 3.67 7.73 -5.70
CA HIS A 221 3.52 6.84 -4.54
C HIS A 221 4.07 5.43 -4.79
N ALA A 222 3.99 4.91 -6.02
CA ALA A 222 4.67 3.66 -6.39
C ALA A 222 6.20 3.78 -6.23
N GLU A 223 6.76 4.94 -6.58
CA GLU A 223 8.19 5.23 -6.42
C GLU A 223 8.58 5.35 -4.95
N GLU A 224 7.77 6.00 -4.11
CA GLU A 224 7.99 6.06 -2.67
C GLU A 224 7.97 4.66 -2.03
N ILE A 225 7.01 3.80 -2.40
CA ILE A 225 6.96 2.39 -1.98
C ILE A 225 8.26 1.66 -2.36
N ARG A 226 8.69 1.79 -3.62
CA ARG A 226 9.90 1.14 -4.13
C ARG A 226 11.16 1.66 -3.43
N SER A 227 11.25 2.97 -3.22
CA SER A 227 12.39 3.64 -2.57
C SER A 227 12.59 3.13 -1.14
N ILE A 228 11.50 3.06 -0.37
CA ILE A 228 11.50 2.49 0.98
C ILE A 228 11.94 1.02 0.93
N ALA A 229 11.35 0.23 0.03
CA ALA A 229 11.61 -1.20 -0.09
C ALA A 229 13.08 -1.50 -0.47
N ILE A 230 13.66 -0.78 -1.43
CA ILE A 230 15.06 -0.93 -1.82
C ILE A 230 16.00 -0.65 -0.66
N HIS A 231 15.73 0.43 0.08
CA HIS A 231 16.57 0.79 1.22
C HIS A 231 16.55 -0.33 2.28
N MET A 232 15.37 -0.82 2.64
CA MET A 232 15.23 -1.89 3.63
C MET A 232 15.77 -3.24 3.13
N PHE A 233 15.63 -3.52 1.83
CA PHE A 233 16.14 -4.76 1.24
C PHE A 233 17.67 -4.82 1.22
N GLY A 234 18.30 -3.69 0.89
CA GLY A 234 19.75 -3.51 0.90
C GLY A 234 20.37 -3.40 2.30
N GLY A 235 19.54 -3.31 3.35
CA GLY A 235 19.95 -3.27 4.74
C GLY A 235 20.37 -4.64 5.29
N ASP A 236 20.29 -4.80 6.61
CA ASP A 236 20.63 -6.07 7.26
C ASP A 236 19.43 -7.05 7.32
N GLN A 237 19.60 -8.18 8.03
CA GLN A 237 18.55 -9.19 8.13
C GLN A 237 17.30 -8.67 8.86
N VAL A 238 17.46 -7.74 9.80
CA VAL A 238 16.34 -7.15 10.55
C VAL A 238 15.52 -6.25 9.62
N ASP A 239 16.20 -5.44 8.81
CA ASP A 239 15.53 -4.56 7.84
C ASP A 239 14.72 -5.38 6.82
N ARG A 240 15.30 -6.48 6.33
CA ARG A 240 14.58 -7.45 5.47
C ARG A 240 13.43 -8.15 6.18
N ALA A 241 13.56 -8.44 7.49
CA ALA A 241 12.49 -9.04 8.27
C ALA A 241 11.33 -8.06 8.48
N TYR A 242 11.60 -6.77 8.67
CA TYR A 242 10.57 -5.73 8.84
C TYR A 242 9.68 -5.54 7.61
N MET A 243 10.12 -5.94 6.41
CA MET A 243 9.28 -5.90 5.21
C MET A 243 8.34 -7.10 5.08
N ARG A 244 8.52 -8.18 5.86
CA ARG A 244 7.67 -9.37 5.82
C ARG A 244 6.37 -9.11 6.59
N THR A 245 5.53 -8.22 6.05
CA THR A 245 4.17 -7.93 6.52
C THR A 245 3.19 -7.99 5.34
N PRO A 246 1.90 -8.31 5.56
CA PRO A 246 0.94 -8.39 4.45
C PRO A 246 0.78 -7.05 3.74
N PHE A 247 0.82 -5.94 4.49
CA PHE A 247 0.73 -4.58 3.97
C PHE A 247 1.90 -4.21 3.06
N CYS A 248 3.13 -4.58 3.43
CA CYS A 248 4.29 -4.36 2.57
C CYS A 248 4.14 -5.16 1.27
N GLY A 249 3.72 -6.43 1.34
CA GLY A 249 3.51 -7.28 0.17
C GLY A 249 2.45 -6.73 -0.78
N VAL A 250 1.26 -6.36 -0.29
CA VAL A 250 0.22 -5.78 -1.16
C VAL A 250 0.65 -4.44 -1.74
N ALA A 251 1.37 -3.60 -0.98
CA ALA A 251 1.88 -2.32 -1.48
C ALA A 251 2.91 -2.52 -2.61
N LEU A 252 3.80 -3.51 -2.47
CA LEU A 252 4.75 -3.88 -3.52
C LEU A 252 4.06 -4.40 -4.78
N VAL A 253 3.04 -5.24 -4.65
CA VAL A 253 2.25 -5.71 -5.80
C VAL A 253 1.52 -4.54 -6.47
N THR A 254 0.94 -3.61 -5.70
CA THR A 254 0.33 -2.38 -6.22
C THR A 254 1.35 -1.54 -7.02
N ALA A 255 2.55 -1.32 -6.47
CA ALA A 255 3.61 -0.58 -7.16
C ALA A 255 4.10 -1.30 -8.43
N ALA A 256 4.28 -2.62 -8.37
CA ALA A 256 4.64 -3.43 -9.53
C ALA A 256 3.59 -3.34 -10.65
N GLY A 257 2.29 -3.37 -10.31
CA GLY A 257 1.19 -3.17 -11.27
C GLY A 257 1.26 -1.81 -11.97
N ILE A 258 1.54 -0.73 -11.22
CA ILE A 258 1.70 0.62 -11.79
C ILE A 258 2.91 0.69 -12.72
N PHE A 259 4.05 0.09 -12.33
CA PHE A 259 5.23 0.08 -13.18
C PHE A 259 5.09 -0.82 -14.41
N LEU A 260 4.34 -1.92 -14.32
CA LEU A 260 3.94 -2.73 -15.48
C LEU A 260 3.12 -1.90 -16.46
N TRP A 261 2.07 -1.24 -15.97
CA TRP A 261 1.28 -0.32 -16.80
C TRP A 261 2.19 0.73 -17.48
N HIS A 262 3.09 1.36 -16.73
CA HIS A 262 3.99 2.37 -17.28
C HIS A 262 4.96 1.79 -18.35
N ALA A 263 5.52 0.60 -18.10
CA ALA A 263 6.43 -0.08 -19.03
C ALA A 263 5.76 -0.46 -20.36
N TYR A 264 4.49 -0.85 -20.33
CA TYR A 264 3.78 -1.31 -21.53
C TYR A 264 3.01 -0.20 -22.25
N PHE A 265 2.38 0.72 -21.52
CA PHE A 265 1.56 1.80 -22.08
C PHE A 265 2.33 3.13 -22.21
N ALA A 266 2.94 3.60 -21.12
CA ALA A 266 3.38 4.99 -21.00
C ALA A 266 4.72 5.27 -21.69
N GLU A 267 5.68 4.33 -21.65
CA GLU A 267 6.99 4.48 -22.29
C GLU A 267 6.91 4.71 -23.82
N GLU A 268 5.79 4.41 -24.48
CA GLU A 268 5.57 4.71 -25.91
C GLU A 268 4.87 6.04 -26.16
N GLN A 269 3.86 6.40 -25.35
CA GLN A 269 3.09 7.64 -25.56
C GLN A 269 3.77 8.87 -24.98
N LEU A 270 4.63 8.69 -23.96
CA LEU A 270 5.41 9.77 -23.33
C LEU A 270 6.84 9.87 -23.87
N ALA A 271 7.21 9.04 -24.86
CA ALA A 271 8.54 9.02 -25.50
C ALA A 271 8.88 10.31 -26.29
N GLU A 272 7.96 11.27 -26.39
CA GLU A 272 8.20 12.55 -27.08
C GLU A 272 9.13 13.50 -26.30
N PHE A 273 9.54 13.16 -25.06
CA PHE A 273 10.45 13.98 -24.26
C PHE A 273 11.87 13.38 -24.20
N PRO A 274 12.92 14.13 -24.59
CA PRO A 274 14.29 13.64 -24.56
C PRO A 274 14.76 13.37 -23.12
N ASP A 275 15.44 12.25 -22.97
CA ASP A 275 15.99 11.73 -21.72
C ASP A 275 17.03 12.72 -21.14
N ASN A 276 16.77 13.28 -19.96
CA ASN A 276 17.60 14.32 -19.33
C ASN A 276 18.93 13.80 -18.73
N GLY A 277 19.46 12.66 -19.21
CA GLY A 277 20.74 12.10 -18.78
C GLY A 277 20.81 11.65 -17.30
N LEU A 278 19.71 11.73 -16.55
CA LEU A 278 19.59 11.11 -15.24
C LEU A 278 19.28 9.63 -15.43
N GLN A 279 20.14 8.75 -14.91
CA GLN A 279 19.94 7.30 -14.89
C GLN A 279 18.76 6.92 -13.98
N ILE A 280 17.53 7.19 -14.41
CA ILE A 280 16.32 6.71 -13.75
C ILE A 280 16.11 5.25 -14.19
N PRO A 281 15.97 4.29 -13.27
CA PRO A 281 15.64 2.92 -13.61
C PRO A 281 14.45 2.85 -14.56
N SER A 282 14.56 2.07 -15.65
CA SER A 282 13.41 1.79 -16.50
C SER A 282 12.31 1.10 -15.69
N SER A 283 11.06 1.25 -16.12
CA SER A 283 9.92 0.71 -15.37
C SER A 283 10.00 -0.81 -15.29
N LYS A 284 10.52 -1.45 -16.35
CA LYS A 284 10.83 -2.89 -16.37
C LYS A 284 11.79 -3.29 -15.25
N MET A 285 12.89 -2.55 -15.08
CA MET A 285 13.86 -2.82 -14.01
C MET A 285 13.24 -2.64 -12.63
N LYS A 286 12.35 -1.65 -12.45
CA LYS A 286 11.62 -1.44 -11.19
C LYS A 286 10.72 -2.64 -10.86
N VAL A 287 10.00 -3.21 -11.83
CA VAL A 287 9.17 -4.41 -11.63
C VAL A 287 10.04 -5.61 -11.27
N GLN A 288 11.15 -5.84 -11.99
CA GLN A 288 12.08 -6.94 -11.72
C GLN A 288 12.65 -6.87 -10.30
N GLN A 289 13.04 -5.68 -9.84
CA GLN A 289 13.51 -5.46 -8.47
C GLN A 289 12.45 -5.85 -7.43
N ILE A 290 11.20 -5.42 -7.63
CA ILE A 290 10.11 -5.77 -6.72
C ILE A 290 9.84 -7.27 -6.73
N ALA A 291 9.77 -7.89 -7.91
CA ALA A 291 9.54 -9.33 -8.06
C ALA A 291 10.64 -10.13 -7.34
N GLN A 292 11.90 -9.74 -7.49
CA GLN A 292 13.03 -10.37 -6.80
C GLN A 292 12.92 -10.27 -5.27
N MET A 293 12.46 -9.13 -4.74
CA MET A 293 12.27 -8.98 -3.29
C MET A 293 11.21 -9.94 -2.75
N ILE A 294 10.09 -10.06 -3.46
CA ILE A 294 8.98 -10.95 -3.06
C ILE A 294 9.36 -12.43 -3.25
N ASP A 295 10.12 -12.75 -4.30
CA ASP A 295 10.60 -14.10 -4.58
C ASP A 295 11.42 -14.67 -3.41
N LEU A 296 12.26 -13.84 -2.78
CA LEU A 296 13.02 -14.23 -1.58
C LEU A 296 12.15 -14.53 -0.35
N TRP A 297 10.88 -14.15 -0.35
CA TRP A 297 9.98 -14.42 0.77
C TRP A 297 9.19 -15.72 0.61
N LYS A 298 9.26 -16.39 -0.55
CA LYS A 298 8.45 -17.59 -0.86
C LYS A 298 8.66 -18.72 0.14
N ASP A 299 9.88 -18.92 0.61
CA ASP A 299 10.22 -19.99 1.57
C ASP A 299 9.58 -19.76 2.95
N ASP A 300 9.51 -18.51 3.38
CA ASP A 300 8.95 -18.17 4.68
C ASP A 300 7.42 -17.99 4.60
N TRP A 301 6.92 -17.45 3.49
CA TRP A 301 5.58 -16.91 3.36
C TRP A 301 4.90 -17.43 2.09
N LYS A 302 3.97 -18.38 2.25
CA LYS A 302 3.18 -18.93 1.14
C LYS A 302 2.43 -17.87 0.33
N ILE A 303 1.98 -16.78 0.96
CA ILE A 303 1.28 -15.69 0.27
C ILE A 303 2.20 -14.94 -0.71
N ALA A 304 3.52 -14.95 -0.49
CA ALA A 304 4.49 -14.33 -1.40
C ALA A 304 4.50 -15.02 -2.77
N GLN A 305 4.26 -16.33 -2.81
CA GLN A 305 4.08 -17.05 -4.06
C GLN A 305 2.90 -16.48 -4.86
N THR A 306 1.75 -16.28 -4.23
CA THR A 306 0.55 -15.69 -4.87
C THR A 306 0.83 -14.27 -5.37
N TRP A 307 1.62 -13.48 -4.65
CA TRP A 307 2.02 -12.15 -5.10
C TRP A 307 2.92 -12.19 -6.35
N CYS A 308 3.90 -13.09 -6.41
CA CYS A 308 4.71 -13.28 -7.61
C CYS A 308 3.86 -13.73 -8.80
N GLU A 309 3.02 -14.75 -8.61
CA GLU A 309 2.09 -15.25 -9.64
C GLU A 309 1.17 -14.12 -10.14
N THR A 310 0.74 -13.22 -9.25
CA THR A 310 -0.08 -12.04 -9.63
C THR A 310 0.70 -11.08 -10.53
N ILE A 311 1.96 -10.78 -10.20
CA ILE A 311 2.82 -9.90 -11.00
C ILE A 311 3.12 -10.53 -12.36
N GLU A 312 3.41 -11.83 -12.39
CA GLU A 312 3.64 -12.61 -13.62
C GLU A 312 2.38 -12.63 -14.50
N LEU A 313 1.21 -12.90 -13.92
CA LEU A 313 -0.06 -12.89 -14.65
C LEU A 313 -0.36 -11.50 -15.23
N LEU A 314 -0.16 -10.43 -14.45
CA LEU A 314 -0.32 -9.06 -14.94
C LEU A 314 0.65 -8.77 -16.11
N ASN A 315 1.90 -9.20 -16.00
CA ASN A 315 2.89 -9.07 -17.08
C ASN A 315 2.43 -9.77 -18.37
N LEU A 316 1.89 -10.98 -18.27
CA LEU A 316 1.32 -11.71 -19.41
C LEU A 316 0.12 -10.98 -20.03
N VAL A 317 -0.80 -10.47 -19.20
CA VAL A 317 -1.97 -9.72 -19.66
C VAL A 317 -1.55 -8.46 -20.41
N TYR A 318 -0.59 -7.68 -19.86
CA TYR A 318 -0.07 -6.50 -20.52
C TYR A 318 0.70 -6.85 -21.81
N ALA A 319 1.58 -7.85 -21.80
CA ALA A 319 2.30 -8.31 -22.98
C ALA A 319 1.33 -8.68 -24.12
N ALA A 320 0.28 -9.45 -23.80
CA ALA A 320 -0.74 -9.85 -24.76
C ALA A 320 -1.57 -8.66 -25.27
N ALA A 321 -2.06 -7.79 -24.37
CA ALA A 321 -2.89 -6.64 -24.72
C ALA A 321 -2.16 -5.63 -25.61
N TYR A 322 -0.87 -5.41 -25.35
CA TYR A 322 -0.03 -4.45 -26.08
C TYR A 322 0.78 -5.09 -27.21
N LYS A 323 0.69 -6.42 -27.40
CA LYS A 323 1.45 -7.20 -28.40
C LYS A 323 2.96 -6.98 -28.30
N LYS A 324 3.48 -6.99 -27.07
CA LYS A 324 4.89 -6.77 -26.74
C LYS A 324 5.51 -8.02 -26.11
N PRO A 325 6.84 -8.20 -26.18
CA PRO A 325 7.50 -9.27 -25.46
C PRO A 325 7.32 -9.08 -23.95
N GLU A 326 7.23 -10.21 -23.26
CA GLU A 326 7.13 -10.28 -21.80
C GLU A 326 8.39 -9.73 -21.13
N ILE A 327 8.24 -9.15 -19.94
CA ILE A 327 9.39 -8.84 -19.08
C ILE A 327 9.88 -10.15 -18.45
N GLU A 328 11.15 -10.47 -18.65
CA GLU A 328 11.77 -11.65 -18.04
C GLU A 328 12.02 -11.41 -16.54
N PHE A 329 11.69 -12.38 -15.70
CA PHE A 329 11.97 -12.35 -14.27
C PHE A 329 13.08 -13.35 -13.94
N GLU A 330 14.15 -12.88 -13.28
CA GLU A 330 15.17 -13.76 -12.73
C GLU A 330 14.66 -14.36 -11.41
N HIS A 331 14.34 -15.65 -11.40
CA HIS A 331 14.02 -16.36 -10.17
C HIS A 331 15.31 -16.62 -9.38
N VAL A 332 15.31 -16.29 -8.09
CA VAL A 332 16.49 -16.51 -7.24
C VAL A 332 16.57 -17.98 -6.87
N ASN A 333 17.43 -18.73 -7.56
CA ASN A 333 17.80 -20.07 -7.14
C ASN A 333 18.64 -20.00 -5.85
N LEU A 334 18.02 -20.30 -4.70
CA LEU A 334 18.65 -20.23 -3.37
C LEU A 334 19.80 -21.25 -3.16
N ALA A 335 19.99 -22.20 -4.09
CA ALA A 335 21.02 -23.23 -4.00
C ALA A 335 22.48 -22.71 -4.05
N THR A 336 22.72 -21.46 -4.47
CA THR A 336 24.07 -20.90 -4.65
C THR A 336 24.59 -20.08 -3.47
N ARG A 337 23.81 -19.89 -2.40
CA ARG A 337 24.27 -19.13 -1.21
C ARG A 337 24.92 -19.99 -0.12
N ASP A 338 24.70 -21.30 -0.11
CA ASP A 338 25.23 -22.19 0.94
C ASP A 338 26.66 -22.68 0.69
N SER A 339 27.23 -22.42 -0.50
CA SER A 339 28.60 -22.85 -0.83
C SER A 339 29.70 -21.92 -0.32
N SER A 340 29.37 -20.73 0.21
CA SER A 340 30.37 -19.77 0.72
C SER A 340 30.51 -19.75 2.25
N ALA A 341 29.72 -20.55 2.98
CA ALA A 341 29.72 -20.60 4.45
C ALA A 341 30.42 -21.83 5.07
N ARG A 342 31.14 -22.65 4.29
CA ARG A 342 32.03 -23.67 4.88
C ARG A 342 33.42 -23.09 5.13
N ARG A 343 33.61 -22.50 6.31
CA ARG A 343 34.96 -22.29 6.85
C ARG A 343 35.59 -23.67 7.14
N PRO A 344 36.88 -23.87 6.86
CA PRO A 344 37.56 -25.13 7.15
C PRO A 344 37.71 -25.29 8.67
N HIS A 345 37.36 -26.48 9.17
CA HIS A 345 37.71 -26.92 10.51
C HIS A 345 39.24 -26.84 10.67
N SER A 346 39.73 -25.92 11.50
CA SER A 346 41.10 -25.96 12.00
C SER A 346 41.16 -26.93 13.17
N GLU A 347 41.94 -27.99 12.97
CA GLU A 347 42.36 -28.97 13.96
C GLU A 347 43.03 -28.29 15.17
N GLU A 348 42.64 -28.70 16.38
CA GLU A 348 43.44 -28.51 17.59
C GLU A 348 44.75 -29.31 17.47
N PRO A 349 45.82 -28.81 18.07
CA PRO A 349 46.56 -29.72 18.94
C PRO A 349 47.02 -29.09 20.27
N LEU A 350 46.76 -29.88 21.32
CA LEU A 350 47.47 -30.06 22.61
C LEU A 350 47.73 -28.85 23.53
#